data_AF-A0A7J4ISJ0-F1
#
_entry.id   AF-A0A7J4ISJ0-F1
#
_cell.length_a   1.000
_cell.length_b   1.000
_cell.length_c   1.000
_cell.angle_alpha   90.00
_cell.angle_beta   90.00
_cell.angle_gamma   90.00
#
_symmetry.space_group_name_H-M   'P 1'
#
loop_
_entity.id
_entity.type
_entity.pdbx_description
1 polymer ?
#
loop_
_entity_poly.entity_id
_entity_poly.type
_entity_poly.pdbx_seq_one_letter_code
_entity_poly.pdbx_strand_id
1 'polypeptide(L)'
;THDEIWNASQRELLRTGQMHNYMRMLWGKKILEWSPDPETAAERMIYINDKWALDGRDPNSYTGIFWVLGRHDRAWGPERPIFGKVRYMSSESAMRKLKLKNYLERYAKEDTMTLTKFG
;
A
#
# COMPACT_ATOMS: atom_id res chain seq x y z
N THR A 1 -10.27 -1.54 -3.75
CA THR A 1 -9.86 -2.06 -5.06
C THR A 1 -10.21 -3.54 -5.12
N HIS A 2 -9.86 -4.23 -6.21
CA HIS A 2 -10.04 -5.67 -6.35
C HIS A 2 -9.05 -6.51 -5.51
N ASP A 3 -8.05 -5.87 -4.89
CA ASP A 3 -7.04 -6.53 -4.08
C ASP A 3 -7.32 -6.31 -2.58
N GLU A 4 -7.67 -7.40 -1.88
CA GLU A 4 -8.07 -7.30 -0.48
C GLU A 4 -6.89 -7.07 0.48
N ILE A 5 -5.67 -7.46 0.11
CA ILE A 5 -4.47 -7.15 0.91
C ILE A 5 -4.20 -5.64 0.83
N TRP A 6 -4.36 -5.05 -0.36
CA TRP A 6 -4.27 -3.60 -0.51
C TRP A 6 -5.37 -2.87 0.29
N ASN A 7 -6.61 -3.36 0.22
CA ASN A 7 -7.73 -2.78 0.97
C ASN A 7 -7.50 -2.82 2.47
N ALA A 8 -7.03 -3.95 3.00
CA ALA A 8 -6.68 -4.10 4.41
C ALA A 8 -5.54 -3.15 4.82
N SER A 9 -4.53 -2.99 3.97
CA SER A 9 -3.42 -2.03 4.19
C SER A 9 -3.92 -0.59 4.26
N GLN A 10 -4.79 -0.21 3.32
CA GLN A 10 -5.41 1.11 3.34
C GLN A 10 -6.29 1.31 4.60
N ARG A 11 -7.06 0.30 5.01
CA ARG A 11 -7.88 0.38 6.23
C ARG A 11 -7.04 0.43 7.50
N GLU A 12 -5.91 -0.28 7.57
CA GLU A 12 -4.95 -0.14 8.66
C GLU A 12 -4.50 1.33 8.80
N LEU A 13 -4.09 1.95 7.69
CA LEU A 13 -3.71 3.37 7.66
C LEU A 13 -4.83 4.28 8.14
N LEU A 14 -6.05 4.10 7.62
CA LEU A 14 -7.20 4.94 7.99
C LEU A 14 -7.61 4.78 9.46
N ARG A 15 -7.53 3.56 10.01
CA ARG A 15 -7.96 3.26 11.38
C ARG A 15 -6.93 3.62 12.43
N THR A 16 -5.65 3.49 12.12
CA THR A 16 -4.57 3.58 13.11
C THR A 16 -3.63 4.76 12.87
N GLY A 17 -3.66 5.35 11.68
CA GLY A 17 -2.69 6.34 11.26
C GLY A 17 -1.29 5.78 11.04
N GLN A 18 -1.12 4.46 11.09
CA GLN A 18 0.13 3.75 10.81
C GLN A 18 -0.13 2.66 9.79
N MET A 19 0.92 2.18 9.10
CA MET A 19 0.81 1.02 8.22
C MET A 19 2.05 0.15 8.42
N HIS A 20 1.87 -1.17 8.52
CA HIS A 20 3.01 -2.07 8.64
C HIS A 20 3.98 -1.88 7.47
N ASN A 21 5.28 -1.73 7.74
CA ASN A 21 6.28 -1.31 6.73
C ASN A 21 6.28 -2.15 5.44
N TYR A 22 6.13 -3.48 5.56
CA TYR A 22 6.02 -4.33 4.37
C TYR A 22 4.74 -4.06 3.57
N MET A 23 3.63 -3.80 4.27
CA MET A 23 2.37 -3.43 3.63
C MET A 23 2.50 -2.07 2.95
N ARG A 24 3.21 -1.10 3.54
CA ARG A 24 3.49 0.22 2.92
C ARG A 24 4.22 0.08 1.58
N MET A 25 5.22 -0.79 1.51
CA MET A 25 5.93 -1.10 0.26
C MET A 25 4.99 -1.71 -0.78
N LEU A 26 4.25 -2.76 -0.42
CA LEU A 26 3.32 -3.43 -1.34
C LEU A 26 2.20 -2.47 -1.79
N TRP A 27 1.64 -1.72 -0.85
CA TRP A 27 0.60 -0.72 -1.05
C TRP A 27 1.02 0.32 -2.09
N GLY A 28 2.22 0.87 -1.96
CA GLY A 28 2.75 1.81 -2.93
C GLY A 28 3.01 1.16 -4.30
N LYS A 29 3.56 -0.06 -4.32
CA LYS A 29 3.80 -0.79 -5.58
C LYS A 29 2.50 -1.05 -6.35
N LYS A 30 1.40 -1.30 -5.65
CA LYS A 30 0.07 -1.42 -6.26
C LYS A 30 -0.50 -0.09 -6.76
N ILE A 31 -0.23 1.02 -6.08
CA ILE A 31 -0.59 2.35 -6.60
C ILE A 31 0.16 2.63 -7.90
N LEU A 32 1.45 2.28 -7.98
CA LEU A 32 2.22 2.37 -9.22
C LEU A 32 1.61 1.49 -10.32
N GLU A 33 1.27 0.24 -10.01
CA GLU A 33 0.67 -0.71 -10.97
C GLU A 33 -0.65 -0.22 -11.57
N TRP A 34 -1.46 0.51 -10.80
CA TRP A 34 -2.80 0.95 -11.19
C TRP A 34 -2.90 2.44 -11.57
N SER A 35 -1.76 3.12 -11.67
CA SER A 35 -1.70 4.52 -12.11
C SER A 35 -1.33 4.59 -13.59
N PRO A 36 -1.79 5.63 -14.31
CA PRO A 36 -1.44 5.82 -15.73
C PRO A 36 0.06 6.03 -15.94
N ASP A 37 0.73 6.65 -14.97
CA ASP A 37 2.15 7.00 -15.00
C ASP A 37 2.75 7.08 -13.58
N PRO A 38 4.09 7.01 -13.44
CA PRO A 38 4.78 7.08 -12.14
C PRO A 38 4.58 8.40 -11.39
N GLU A 39 4.45 9.52 -12.09
CA GLU A 39 4.22 10.85 -11.52
C GLU A 39 2.88 10.90 -10.79
N THR A 40 1.81 10.45 -11.45
CA THR A 40 0.47 10.29 -10.86
C THR A 40 0.50 9.32 -9.67
N ALA A 41 1.28 8.23 -9.76
CA ALA A 41 1.46 7.30 -8.64
C ALA A 41 2.12 7.99 -7.44
N ALA A 42 3.17 8.80 -7.68
CA ALA A 42 3.86 9.57 -6.65
C ALA A 42 2.92 10.55 -5.95
N GLU A 43 2.17 11.33 -6.73
CA GLU A 43 1.20 12.30 -6.21
C GLU A 43 0.13 11.63 -5.34
N ARG A 44 -0.44 10.50 -5.80
CA ARG A 44 -1.42 9.72 -5.04
C ARG A 44 -0.82 9.17 -3.75
N MET A 45 0.39 8.62 -3.80
CA MET A 45 1.06 8.09 -2.61
C MET A 45 1.33 9.20 -1.59
N ILE A 46 1.86 10.34 -2.03
CA ILE A 46 2.14 11.50 -1.18
C ILE A 46 0.84 12.02 -0.56
N TYR A 47 -0.20 12.25 -1.37
CA TYR A 47 -1.49 12.75 -0.88
C TYR A 47 -2.07 11.83 0.19
N ILE A 48 -2.10 10.52 -0.05
CA ILE A 48 -2.66 9.57 0.92
C ILE A 48 -1.78 9.49 2.16
N ASN A 49 -0.47 9.41 1.99
CA ASN A 49 0.44 9.31 3.12
C ASN A 49 0.37 10.55 4.02
N ASP A 50 0.40 11.75 3.45
CA ASP A 50 0.42 12.99 4.20
C ASP A 50 -0.92 13.31 4.87
N LYS A 51 -2.02 12.82 4.30
CA LYS A 51 -3.36 13.03 4.84
C LYS A 51 -3.70 12.12 6.01
N TRP A 52 -3.24 10.87 6.00
CA TRP A 52 -3.68 9.87 6.98
C TRP A 52 -2.57 9.25 7.82
N ALA A 53 -1.31 9.26 7.38
CA ALA A 53 -0.22 8.71 8.17
C ALA A 53 0.20 9.71 9.26
N LEU A 54 0.30 9.23 10.50
CA LEU A 54 0.82 10.02 11.63
C LEU A 54 2.30 10.37 11.44
N ASP A 55 3.03 9.51 10.72
CA ASP A 55 4.42 9.71 10.31
C ASP A 55 4.55 10.26 8.87
N GLY A 56 3.46 10.82 8.31
CA GLY A 56 3.46 11.51 7.03
C GLY A 56 4.13 12.89 7.10
N ARG A 57 4.30 13.56 5.94
CA ARG A 57 4.99 14.86 5.83
C ARG A 57 6.40 14.86 6.44
N ASP A 58 7.05 13.70 6.39
CA ASP A 58 8.36 13.45 6.96
C ASP A 58 9.34 13.01 5.86
N PRO A 59 10.62 13.42 5.89
CA PRO A 59 11.61 13.00 4.90
C PRO A 59 11.73 11.47 4.71
N ASN A 60 11.52 10.67 5.76
CA ASN A 60 11.52 9.21 5.65
C ASN A 60 10.31 8.72 4.86
N SER A 61 9.15 9.35 5.04
CA SER A 61 7.94 9.06 4.27
C SER A 61 8.16 9.30 2.77
N TYR A 62 8.72 10.45 2.39
CA TYR A 62 9.05 10.72 0.98
C TYR A 62 10.10 9.74 0.45
N THR A 63 11.15 9.46 1.22
CA THR A 63 12.18 8.48 0.82
C THR A 63 11.59 7.09 0.59
N GLY A 64 10.65 6.66 1.45
CA GLY A 64 9.92 5.41 1.28
C GLY A 64 9.05 5.39 0.02
N ILE A 65 8.35 6.49 -0.28
CA ILE A 65 7.57 6.64 -1.51
C ILE A 65 8.48 6.60 -2.75
N PHE A 66 9.59 7.31 -2.76
CA PHE A 66 10.50 7.27 -3.91
C PHE A 66 11.24 5.93 -4.03
N TRP A 67 11.44 5.21 -2.93
CA TRP A 67 11.87 3.81 -2.98
C TRP A 67 10.83 2.92 -3.68
N VAL A 68 9.53 3.23 -3.52
CA VAL A 68 8.49 2.55 -4.31
C VAL A 68 8.74 2.70 -5.81
N LEU A 69 9.22 3.87 -6.24
CA LEU A 69 9.54 4.20 -7.63
C LEU A 69 10.98 3.80 -8.05
N GLY A 70 11.75 3.16 -7.16
CA GLY A 70 13.07 2.61 -7.47
C GLY A 70 14.26 3.41 -6.93
N ARG A 71 14.04 4.55 -6.26
CA ARG A 71 15.13 5.32 -5.63
C ARG A 71 15.77 4.50 -4.50
N HIS A 72 17.11 4.46 -4.46
CA HIS A 72 17.88 3.70 -3.47
C HIS A 72 17.70 2.17 -3.51
N ASP A 73 17.03 1.63 -4.53
CA ASP A 73 17.05 0.19 -4.83
C ASP A 73 17.91 -0.06 -6.07
N ARG A 74 18.29 -1.32 -6.29
CA ARG A 74 18.94 -1.76 -7.53
C ARG A 74 17.89 -2.08 -8.60
N ALA A 75 18.34 -2.20 -9.84
CA ALA A 75 17.53 -2.74 -10.92
C ALA A 75 17.19 -4.22 -10.69
N TRP A 76 15.95 -4.61 -10.98
CA TRP A 76 15.44 -5.97 -10.89
C TRP A 76 15.19 -6.57 -12.27
N GLY A 77 15.48 -7.86 -12.41
CA GLY A 77 15.20 -8.65 -13.61
C GLY A 77 14.26 -9.82 -13.30
N PRO A 78 13.51 -10.33 -14.30
CA PRO A 78 13.35 -9.77 -15.64
C PRO A 78 12.57 -8.45 -15.63
N GLU A 79 12.72 -7.66 -16.69
CA GLU A 79 11.90 -6.45 -16.89
C GLU A 79 10.42 -6.83 -17.01
N ARG A 80 9.55 -6.02 -16.41
CA ARG A 80 8.10 -6.28 -16.38
C ARG A 80 7.32 -5.12 -16.99
N PRO A 81 6.17 -5.40 -17.65
CA PRO A 81 5.24 -4.34 -18.01
C PRO A 81 4.91 -3.45 -16.81
N ILE A 82 4.77 -2.14 -17.07
CA ILE A 82 4.51 -1.08 -16.07
C ILE A 82 5.71 -0.79 -15.16
N PHE A 83 6.31 -1.81 -14.56
CA PHE A 83 7.39 -1.63 -13.58
C PHE A 83 8.78 -1.41 -14.20
N GLY A 84 8.99 -1.81 -15.46
CA GLY A 84 10.32 -1.86 -16.04
C GLY A 84 11.25 -2.70 -15.15
N LYS A 85 12.32 -2.06 -14.66
CA LYS A 85 13.31 -2.66 -13.75
C LYS A 85 13.11 -2.30 -12.27
N VAL A 86 12.02 -1.61 -11.92
CA VAL A 86 11.65 -1.38 -10.51
C VAL A 86 11.28 -2.72 -9.88
N ARG A 87 11.64 -2.92 -8.60
CA ARG A 87 11.32 -4.14 -7.87
C ARG A 87 9.82 -4.44 -7.95
N TYR A 88 9.45 -5.62 -8.43
CA TYR A 88 8.05 -6.06 -8.39
C TYR A 88 7.68 -6.66 -7.03
N MET A 89 6.47 -6.40 -6.57
CA MET A 89 5.87 -7.03 -5.39
C MET A 89 4.42 -7.43 -5.71
N SER A 90 4.00 -8.61 -5.26
CA SER A 90 2.66 -9.13 -5.50
C SER A 90 1.96 -9.54 -4.20
N SER A 91 0.65 -9.42 -4.18
CA SER A 91 -0.18 -9.76 -3.02
C SER A 91 -0.20 -11.27 -2.78
N GLU A 92 -0.14 -12.09 -3.83
CA GLU A 92 0.01 -13.55 -3.73
C GLU A 92 1.33 -13.92 -3.04
N SER A 93 2.41 -13.24 -3.39
CA SER A 93 3.72 -13.46 -2.76
C SER A 93 3.74 -12.99 -1.30
N ALA A 94 3.08 -11.87 -1.00
CA ALA A 94 2.92 -11.39 0.37
C ALA A 94 2.09 -12.35 1.24
N MET A 95 0.99 -12.89 0.69
CA MET A 95 0.13 -13.86 1.38
C MET A 95 0.91 -15.11 1.80
N ARG A 96 1.74 -15.65 0.90
CA ARG A 96 2.63 -16.79 1.21
C ARG A 96 3.70 -16.45 2.25
N LYS A 97 4.25 -15.24 2.20
CA LYS A 97 5.38 -14.82 3.05
C LYS A 97 4.97 -14.42 4.47
N LEU A 98 3.84 -13.75 4.64
CA LEU A 98 3.52 -13.02 5.88
C LEU A 98 2.38 -13.61 6.71
N LYS A 99 1.80 -14.75 6.31
CA LYS A 99 0.66 -15.38 7.03
C LYS A 99 -0.45 -14.37 7.35
N LEU A 100 -0.94 -13.65 6.32
CA LEU A 100 -1.80 -12.47 6.48
C LEU A 100 -3.23 -12.75 6.95
N LYS A 101 -3.61 -13.98 7.33
CA LYS A 101 -4.98 -14.33 7.72
C LYS A 101 -5.51 -13.39 8.82
N ASN A 102 -4.80 -13.31 9.95
CA ASN A 102 -5.21 -12.47 11.07
C ASN A 102 -5.14 -10.97 10.73
N TYR A 103 -4.23 -10.58 9.84
CA TYR A 103 -4.12 -9.20 9.37
C TYR A 103 -5.37 -8.79 8.57
N LEU A 104 -5.79 -9.65 7.64
CA LEU A 104 -7.00 -9.45 6.83
C LEU A 104 -8.26 -9.44 7.68
N GLU A 105 -8.36 -10.33 8.68
CA GLU A 105 -9.48 -10.36 9.62
C GLU A 105 -9.54 -9.06 10.46
N ARG A 106 -8.40 -8.64 11.04
CA ARG A 106 -8.31 -7.42 11.86
C ARG A 106 -8.68 -6.16 11.08
N TYR A 107 -8.26 -6.09 9.83
CA TYR A 107 -8.51 -4.95 8.95
C TYR A 107 -9.55 -5.26 7.89
N ALA A 108 -10.53 -6.12 8.18
CA ALA A 108 -11.67 -6.38 7.30
C ALA A 108 -12.58 -5.14 7.18
N LYS A 109 -13.42 -5.11 6.14
CA LYS A 109 -14.46 -4.09 5.99
C LYS A 109 -15.42 -4.17 7.17
N GLU A 110 -15.79 -3.04 7.77
CA GLU A 110 -16.86 -3.01 8.75
C GLU A 110 -18.20 -3.31 8.07
N ASP A 111 -18.96 -4.27 8.62
CA ASP A 111 -20.32 -4.51 8.18
C ASP A 111 -21.22 -3.38 8.70
N THR A 112 -21.74 -2.57 7.78
CA THR A 112 -22.64 -1.45 8.08
C THR A 112 -23.99 -1.91 8.69
N MET A 113 -24.26 -3.23 8.76
CA MET A 113 -25.52 -3.78 9.26
C MET A 113 -25.69 -3.74 10.79
N THR A 114 -24.67 -3.41 11.57
CA THR A 114 -24.81 -3.37 13.05
C THR A 114 -25.33 -2.03 13.58
N LEU A 115 -25.28 -0.96 12.78
CA LEU A 115 -25.70 0.39 13.20
C LEU A 115 -27.20 0.65 13.04
N THR A 116 -27.92 -0.14 12.23
CA THR A 116 -29.36 0.02 12.01
C THR A 116 -30.24 -0.65 13.08
N LYS A 117 -29.65 -1.32 14.08
CA LYS A 117 -30.40 -1.97 15.17
C LYS A 117 -30.62 -1.10 16.41
N PHE A 118 -30.11 0.13 16.41
CA PHE A 118 -30.24 1.07 17.54
C PHE A 118 -30.63 2.49 17.11
N GLY A 119 -31.32 2.63 15.96
CA GLY A 119 -31.92 3.88 15.51
C GLY A 119 -33.43 3.86 15.66
#